data_AF-A0A521IMG8-F1
#
_entry.id   AF-A0A521IMG8-F1
#
_cell.length_a   1.000
_cell.length_b   1.000
_cell.length_c   1.000
_cell.angle_alpha   90.00
_cell.angle_beta   90.00
_cell.angle_gamma   90.00
#
_symmetry.space_group_name_H-M   'P 1'
#
loop_
_entity.id
_entity.type
_entity.pdbx_description
1 polymer ?
#
loop_
_entity_poly.entity_id
_entity_poly.type
_entity_poly.pdbx_seq_one_letter_code
_entity_poly.pdbx_strand_id
1 'polypeptide(L)'
;LQTTYKDNHLTKRKVINNGVLPKYHVENSHEPIIDIDTFNKVQHLIAEKQKNTKVRTARDEKTLYRGMLVCDKCGKDYNRRITKNKAYWICSTYNFYGKESCPSKQIPEDILNEIVKSTLNLSSLNYETVNERLTNIIVQDKQVKLSLKTGQEITVPWAYQSRSASWTPEMREKARQKAMKGRNKNEKDNSNTTNN
;
A
#
# COMPACT_ATOMS: atom_id res chain seq x y z
N LEU A 1 39.34 -12.75 11.68
CA LEU A 1 38.74 -11.58 10.99
C LEU A 1 38.56 -10.42 11.97
N GLN A 2 39.01 -9.21 11.61
CA GLN A 2 38.78 -8.02 12.43
C GLN A 2 37.39 -7.42 12.13
N THR A 3 36.36 -7.96 12.79
CA THR A 3 34.96 -7.53 12.65
C THR A 3 34.66 -6.23 13.41
N THR A 4 35.42 -5.95 14.47
CA THR A 4 35.28 -4.75 15.30
C THR A 4 36.66 -4.16 15.62
N TYR A 5 36.69 -2.87 15.93
CA TYR A 5 37.88 -2.17 16.41
C TYR A 5 37.53 -1.25 17.56
N LYS A 6 38.54 -0.81 18.32
CA LYS A 6 38.36 0.21 19.37
C LYS A 6 38.49 1.58 18.74
N ASP A 7 37.46 2.40 18.92
CA ASP A 7 37.37 3.75 18.35
C ASP A 7 38.53 4.65 18.82
N ASN A 8 38.77 4.73 20.13
CA ASN A 8 40.00 5.33 20.67
C ASN A 8 40.47 4.67 21.98
N HIS A 9 41.66 5.06 22.45
CA HIS A 9 42.31 4.52 23.65
C HIS A 9 41.71 5.03 24.99
N LEU A 10 40.94 6.13 24.97
CA LEU A 10 40.25 6.75 26.11
C LEU A 10 38.87 6.11 26.34
N THR A 11 38.03 6.03 25.30
CA THR A 11 36.65 5.55 25.34
C THR A 11 36.56 4.03 25.25
N LYS A 12 37.56 3.37 24.62
CA LYS A 12 37.65 1.91 24.43
C LYS A 12 36.39 1.27 23.84
N ARG A 13 35.53 2.06 23.18
CA ARG A 13 34.25 1.61 22.62
C ARG A 13 34.53 0.68 21.44
N LYS A 14 33.92 -0.51 21.45
CA LYS A 14 33.93 -1.43 20.31
C LYS A 14 32.98 -0.92 19.24
N VAL A 15 33.50 -0.67 18.04
CA VAL A 15 32.73 -0.23 16.87
C VAL A 15 32.88 -1.28 15.78
N ILE A 16 31.83 -1.47 14.98
CA ILE A 16 31.85 -2.37 13.83
C ILE A 16 32.81 -1.80 12.80
N ASN A 17 33.74 -2.63 12.32
CA ASN A 17 34.66 -2.24 11.26
C ASN A 17 33.87 -2.20 9.94
N ASN A 18 33.53 -1.02 9.43
CA ASN A 18 32.88 -0.83 8.14
C ASN A 18 33.88 -0.58 6.99
N GLY A 19 35.14 -1.00 7.16
CA GLY A 19 36.23 -0.77 6.19
C GLY A 19 37.26 0.26 6.64
N VAL A 20 37.18 0.71 7.90
CA VAL A 20 38.15 1.66 8.50
C VAL A 20 39.51 1.00 8.72
N LEU A 21 39.52 -0.30 9.04
CA LEU A 21 40.74 -1.10 9.14
C LEU A 21 40.71 -2.27 8.14
N PRO A 22 41.88 -2.75 7.67
CA PRO A 22 41.96 -3.88 6.75
C PRO A 22 41.19 -5.10 7.26
N LYS A 23 40.44 -5.74 6.37
CA LYS A 23 39.76 -7.00 6.62
C LYS A 23 40.40 -8.07 5.74
N TYR A 24 40.82 -9.16 6.37
CA TYR A 24 41.40 -10.32 5.66
C TYR A 24 40.38 -11.45 5.61
N HIS A 25 40.14 -12.00 4.43
CA HIS A 25 39.39 -13.24 4.27
C HIS A 25 40.37 -14.41 4.45
N VAL A 26 40.06 -15.35 5.35
CA VAL A 26 40.89 -16.53 5.58
C VAL A 26 40.15 -17.72 5.01
N GLU A 27 40.74 -18.35 3.99
CA GLU A 27 40.21 -19.54 3.36
C GLU A 27 40.68 -20.80 4.13
N ASN A 28 39.86 -21.86 4.12
CA ASN A 28 40.20 -23.19 4.66
C ASN A 28 40.61 -23.24 6.14
N SER A 29 40.13 -22.32 6.99
CA SER A 29 40.46 -22.30 8.42
C SER A 29 39.82 -23.42 9.24
N HIS A 30 38.78 -24.06 8.72
CA HIS A 30 38.09 -25.20 9.34
C HIS A 30 37.57 -26.14 8.25
N GLU A 31 37.31 -27.38 8.63
CA GLU A 31 36.64 -28.34 7.75
C GLU A 31 35.27 -27.77 7.31
N PRO A 32 35.00 -27.72 6.00
CA PRO A 32 33.76 -27.15 5.50
C PRO A 32 32.56 -28.04 5.85
N ILE A 33 31.47 -27.43 6.36
CA ILE A 33 30.22 -28.13 6.70
C ILE A 33 29.53 -28.67 5.44
N ILE A 34 29.68 -27.96 4.33
CA ILE A 34 29.16 -28.32 3.00
C ILE A 34 30.24 -28.07 1.96
N ASP A 35 30.20 -28.84 0.87
CA ASP A 35 31.15 -28.65 -0.23
C ASP A 35 30.98 -27.28 -0.90
N ILE A 36 32.09 -26.74 -1.40
CA ILE A 36 32.13 -25.40 -1.99
C ILE A 36 31.25 -25.32 -3.24
N ASP A 37 31.12 -26.42 -4.00
CA ASP A 37 30.31 -26.49 -5.20
C ASP A 37 28.81 -26.39 -4.88
N THR A 38 28.35 -27.07 -3.84
CA THR A 38 26.97 -26.98 -3.33
C THR A 38 26.69 -25.58 -2.80
N PHE A 39 27.62 -24.98 -2.04
CA PHE A 39 27.47 -23.58 -1.61
C PHE A 39 27.31 -22.64 -2.81
N ASN A 40 28.18 -22.75 -3.80
CA ASN A 40 28.14 -21.92 -5.02
C ASN A 40 26.84 -22.12 -5.82
N LYS A 41 26.36 -23.36 -5.95
CA LYS A 41 25.06 -23.66 -6.58
C LYS A 41 23.90 -22.98 -5.86
N VAL A 42 23.88 -23.02 -4.52
CA VAL A 42 22.84 -22.34 -3.72
C VAL A 42 22.93 -20.82 -3.86
N GLN A 43 24.13 -20.24 -3.83
CA GLN A 43 24.31 -18.80 -4.06
C GLN A 43 23.80 -18.39 -5.45
N HIS A 44 24.05 -19.19 -6.49
CA HIS A 44 23.52 -18.96 -7.83
C HIS A 44 21.99 -18.97 -7.84
N LEU A 45 21.36 -20.00 -7.23
CA LEU A 45 19.90 -20.09 -7.14
C LEU A 45 19.29 -18.91 -6.36
N ILE A 46 19.93 -18.45 -5.28
CA ILE A 46 19.50 -17.27 -4.54
C ILE A 46 19.58 -16.03 -5.44
N ALA A 47 20.68 -15.83 -6.16
CA ALA A 47 20.84 -14.71 -7.07
C ALA A 47 19.83 -14.74 -8.22
N GLU A 48 19.56 -15.91 -8.81
CA GLU A 48 18.52 -16.08 -9.83
C GLU A 48 17.12 -15.77 -9.28
N LYS A 49 16.80 -16.28 -8.08
CA LYS A 49 15.54 -15.95 -7.41
C LYS A 49 15.42 -14.46 -7.13
N GLN A 50 16.50 -13.79 -6.73
CA GLN A 50 16.50 -12.33 -6.52
C GLN A 50 16.31 -11.55 -7.82
N LYS A 51 16.94 -11.97 -8.93
CA LYS A 51 16.74 -11.35 -10.26
C LYS A 51 15.31 -11.54 -10.77
N ASN A 52 14.74 -12.73 -10.57
CA ASN A 52 13.41 -13.10 -11.04
C ASN A 52 12.28 -12.60 -10.13
N THR A 53 12.59 -12.34 -8.86
CA THR A 53 11.71 -11.58 -7.99
C THR A 53 11.79 -10.15 -8.46
N LYS A 54 10.75 -9.67 -9.15
CA LYS A 54 10.52 -8.22 -9.29
C LYS A 54 10.44 -7.67 -7.88
N VAL A 55 11.57 -7.19 -7.34
CA VAL A 55 11.56 -6.20 -6.27
C VAL A 55 10.60 -5.16 -6.80
N ARG A 56 9.46 -4.99 -6.14
CA ARG A 56 8.49 -3.96 -6.51
C ARG A 56 9.20 -2.62 -6.29
N THR A 57 10.02 -2.20 -7.24
CA THR A 57 10.74 -0.94 -7.28
C THR A 57 9.77 0.23 -7.50
N ALA A 58 8.52 -0.07 -7.88
CA ALA A 58 7.39 0.87 -7.83
C ALA A 58 6.87 1.12 -6.39
N ARG A 59 7.74 1.06 -5.36
CA ARG A 59 7.39 1.42 -3.98
C ARG A 59 7.73 2.87 -3.65
N ASP A 60 8.23 3.64 -4.61
CA ASP A 60 8.73 5.01 -4.38
C ASP A 60 7.71 6.12 -4.67
N GLU A 61 6.55 5.80 -5.25
CA GLU A 61 5.46 6.78 -5.26
C GLU A 61 4.91 6.93 -3.84
N LYS A 62 5.29 8.03 -3.19
CA LYS A 62 4.75 8.47 -1.91
C LYS A 62 3.26 8.74 -2.10
N THR A 63 2.42 7.80 -1.69
CA THR A 63 0.97 8.02 -1.64
C THR A 63 0.66 8.94 -0.45
N LEU A 64 -0.37 9.79 -0.59
CA LEU A 64 -0.69 10.86 0.36
C LEU A 64 -0.73 10.43 1.83
N TYR A 65 -1.17 9.20 2.11
CA TYR A 65 -1.43 8.72 3.47
C TYR A 65 -0.54 7.56 3.91
N ARG A 66 0.53 7.27 3.17
CA ARG A 66 1.40 6.11 3.47
C ARG A 66 2.04 6.26 4.85
N GLY A 67 1.83 5.26 5.72
CA GLY A 67 2.36 5.26 7.09
C GLY A 67 1.64 6.22 8.05
N MET A 68 0.58 6.90 7.59
CA MET A 68 -0.21 7.83 8.41
C MET A 68 -1.55 7.23 8.86
N LEU A 69 -2.11 6.30 8.07
CA LEU A 69 -3.37 5.62 8.38
C LEU A 69 -3.17 4.39 9.26
N VAL A 70 -3.73 4.42 10.47
CA VAL A 70 -3.62 3.37 11.47
C VAL A 70 -4.99 2.77 11.79
N CYS A 71 -5.04 1.45 11.96
CA CYS A 71 -6.24 0.75 12.39
C CYS A 71 -6.44 0.86 13.90
N ASP A 72 -7.60 1.37 14.33
CA ASP A 72 -7.99 1.41 15.74
C ASP A 72 -8.10 0.02 16.38
N LYS A 73 -8.46 -1.00 15.59
CA LYS A 73 -8.71 -2.36 16.11
C LYS A 73 -7.44 -3.18 16.34
N CYS A 74 -6.48 -3.12 15.42
CA CYS A 74 -5.28 -3.97 15.48
C CYS A 74 -3.96 -3.18 15.54
N GLY A 75 -4.02 -1.85 15.53
CA GLY A 75 -2.86 -0.97 15.57
C GLY A 75 -1.96 -0.98 14.34
N LYS A 76 -2.24 -1.83 13.34
CA LYS A 76 -1.43 -1.90 12.10
C LYS A 76 -1.86 -0.86 11.08
N ASP A 77 -0.95 -0.55 10.18
CA ASP A 77 -1.18 0.40 9.10
C ASP A 77 -2.18 -0.11 8.06
N TYR A 78 -2.84 0.85 7.41
CA TYR A 78 -3.59 0.61 6.17
C TYR A 78 -2.67 0.69 4.95
N ASN A 79 -2.92 -0.18 3.96
CA ASN A 79 -2.25 -0.17 2.67
C ASN A 79 -3.20 0.32 1.59
N ARG A 80 -2.68 1.11 0.65
CA ARG A 80 -3.38 1.50 -0.56
C ARG A 80 -3.45 0.32 -1.54
N ARG A 81 -4.62 0.09 -2.10
CA ARG A 81 -4.89 -0.86 -3.18
C ARG A 81 -5.65 -0.17 -4.29
N ILE A 82 -5.40 -0.58 -5.53
CA ILE A 82 -6.10 -0.09 -6.71
C ILE A 82 -6.82 -1.28 -7.34
N THR A 83 -8.10 -1.14 -7.66
CA THR A 83 -8.88 -2.15 -8.37
C THR A 83 -9.78 -1.45 -9.38
N LYS A 84 -9.69 -1.84 -10.67
CA LYS A 84 -10.51 -1.27 -11.76
C LYS A 84 -10.55 0.28 -11.72
N ASN A 85 -9.37 0.90 -11.61
CA ASN A 85 -9.16 2.36 -11.51
C ASN A 85 -9.72 3.04 -10.25
N LYS A 86 -10.14 2.29 -9.23
CA LYS A 86 -10.54 2.84 -7.94
C LYS A 86 -9.51 2.52 -6.88
N ALA A 87 -9.08 3.54 -6.14
CA ALA A 87 -8.17 3.38 -5.03
C ALA A 87 -8.94 3.28 -3.71
N TYR A 88 -8.48 2.41 -2.81
CA TYR A 88 -9.01 2.26 -1.47
C TYR A 88 -7.90 1.86 -0.51
N TRP A 89 -8.12 2.13 0.77
CA TRP A 89 -7.23 1.79 1.85
C TRP A 89 -7.80 0.64 2.65
N ILE A 90 -6.98 -0.38 2.89
CA ILE A 90 -7.35 -1.61 3.59
C ILE A 90 -6.35 -1.92 4.69
N CYS A 91 -6.83 -2.29 5.88
CA CYS A 91 -5.98 -2.69 7.00
C CYS A 91 -5.09 -3.87 6.61
N SER A 92 -3.80 -3.81 6.98
CA SER A 92 -2.84 -4.89 6.72
C SER A 92 -3.31 -6.23 7.29
N THR A 93 -3.68 -6.28 8.56
CA THR A 93 -4.12 -7.53 9.22
C THR A 93 -5.33 -8.15 8.52
N TYR A 94 -6.36 -7.36 8.22
CA TYR A 94 -7.53 -7.84 7.48
C TYR A 94 -7.17 -8.33 6.08
N ASN A 95 -6.29 -7.63 5.37
CA ASN A 95 -5.89 -8.01 4.02
C ASN A 95 -5.09 -9.34 3.97
N PHE A 96 -4.28 -9.64 4.99
CA PHE A 96 -3.46 -10.85 5.01
C PHE A 96 -4.14 -12.04 5.70
N TYR A 97 -4.89 -11.80 6.78
CA TYR A 97 -5.43 -12.86 7.64
C TYR A 97 -6.97 -12.89 7.67
N GLY A 98 -7.64 -11.95 7.00
CA GLY A 98 -9.09 -11.92 6.87
C GLY A 98 -9.84 -11.27 8.04
N LYS A 99 -11.17 -11.40 7.99
CA LYS A 99 -12.11 -10.74 8.91
C LYS A 99 -11.96 -11.19 10.36
N GLU A 100 -11.72 -12.48 10.58
CA GLU A 100 -11.56 -13.07 11.91
C GLU A 100 -10.42 -12.44 12.70
N SER A 101 -9.33 -12.06 12.01
CA SER A 101 -8.17 -11.43 12.67
C SER A 101 -8.34 -9.93 12.90
N CYS A 102 -9.10 -9.23 12.05
CA CYS A 102 -9.34 -7.80 12.22
C CYS A 102 -10.61 -7.39 11.46
N PRO A 103 -11.74 -7.10 12.13
CA PRO A 103 -12.98 -6.73 11.47
C PRO A 103 -12.99 -5.24 11.05
N SER A 104 -11.87 -4.73 10.54
CA SER A 104 -11.72 -3.36 10.04
C SER A 104 -12.40 -3.17 8.68
N LYS A 105 -12.97 -1.99 8.44
CA LYS A 105 -13.53 -1.62 7.13
C LYS A 105 -12.49 -0.99 6.22
N GLN A 106 -12.68 -1.21 4.92
CA GLN A 106 -11.92 -0.53 3.87
C GLN A 106 -12.49 0.87 3.63
N ILE A 107 -11.64 1.88 3.45
CA ILE A 107 -12.07 3.25 3.16
C ILE A 107 -11.69 3.62 1.71
N PRO A 108 -12.66 4.02 0.86
CA PRO A 108 -12.35 4.54 -0.47
C PRO A 108 -11.47 5.80 -0.39
N GLU A 109 -10.48 5.90 -1.29
CA GLU A 109 -9.54 7.03 -1.29
C GLU A 109 -10.24 8.37 -1.57
N ASP A 110 -11.25 8.39 -2.43
CA ASP A 110 -12.00 9.60 -2.77
C ASP A 110 -12.69 10.19 -1.54
N ILE A 111 -13.34 9.33 -0.74
CA ILE A 111 -14.00 9.74 0.52
C ILE A 111 -12.98 10.28 1.52
N LEU A 112 -11.85 9.59 1.66
CA LEU A 112 -10.79 10.04 2.56
C LEU A 112 -10.22 11.39 2.12
N ASN A 113 -10.01 11.60 0.82
CA ASN A 113 -9.56 12.87 0.26
C ASN A 113 -10.55 14.00 0.53
N GLU A 114 -11.85 13.76 0.38
CA GLU A 114 -12.89 14.76 0.67
C GLU A 114 -12.89 15.15 2.16
N ILE A 115 -12.77 14.18 3.07
CA ILE A 115 -12.70 14.43 4.52
C ILE A 115 -11.46 15.25 4.87
N VAL A 116 -10.30 14.88 4.33
CA VAL A 116 -9.05 15.60 4.62
C VAL A 116 -9.10 17.02 4.05
N LYS A 117 -9.63 17.20 2.83
CA LYS A 117 -9.82 18.53 2.22
C LYS A 117 -10.75 19.42 3.05
N SER A 118 -11.89 18.89 3.47
CA SER A 118 -12.86 19.66 4.26
C SER A 118 -12.32 20.01 5.64
N THR A 119 -11.62 19.07 6.28
CA THR A 119 -11.02 19.27 7.61
C THR A 119 -9.89 20.29 7.60
N LEU A 120 -9.05 20.28 6.57
CA LEU A 120 -7.91 21.21 6.43
C LEU A 120 -8.27 22.49 5.66
N ASN A 121 -9.50 22.59 5.15
CA ASN A 121 -9.99 23.64 4.26
C ASN A 121 -9.08 23.90 3.04
N LEU A 122 -8.70 22.81 2.35
CA LEU A 122 -7.78 22.83 1.20
C LEU A 122 -8.50 22.51 -0.11
N SER A 123 -8.11 23.21 -1.19
CA SER A 123 -8.63 22.97 -2.55
C SER A 123 -7.99 21.73 -3.20
N SER A 124 -6.68 21.54 -3.01
CA SER A 124 -5.91 20.39 -3.49
C SER A 124 -5.15 19.71 -2.36
N LEU A 125 -4.86 18.42 -2.53
CA LEU A 125 -4.05 17.65 -1.59
C LEU A 125 -2.75 17.24 -2.29
N ASN A 126 -1.62 17.55 -1.65
CA ASN A 126 -0.30 17.02 -1.98
C ASN A 126 0.28 16.35 -0.73
N TYR A 127 1.35 15.58 -0.93
CA TYR A 127 1.97 14.83 0.16
C TYR A 127 2.55 15.76 1.22
N GLU A 128 3.15 16.86 0.79
CA GLU A 128 3.83 17.85 1.63
C GLU A 128 2.86 18.53 2.60
N THR A 129 1.76 19.10 2.10
CA THR A 129 0.77 19.81 2.93
C THR A 129 0.10 18.87 3.92
N VAL A 130 -0.18 17.62 3.50
CA VAL A 130 -0.75 16.61 4.38
C VAL A 130 0.23 16.27 5.52
N ASN A 131 1.51 16.04 5.20
CA ASN A 131 2.54 15.69 6.18
C ASN A 131 2.91 16.86 7.12
N GLU A 132 2.73 18.11 6.68
CA GLU A 132 2.91 19.29 7.52
C GLU A 132 1.76 19.50 8.51
N ARG A 133 0.52 19.21 8.10
CA ARG A 133 -0.67 19.50 8.92
C ARG A 133 -1.17 18.32 9.74
N LEU A 134 -0.96 17.09 9.30
CA LEU A 134 -1.44 15.88 9.96
C LEU A 134 -0.28 15.06 10.52
N THR A 135 -0.51 14.45 11.68
CA THR A 135 0.41 13.52 12.35
C THR A 135 0.03 12.08 12.04
N ASN A 136 -1.23 11.73 12.26
CA ASN A 136 -1.78 10.40 11.99
C ASN A 136 -3.29 10.49 11.74
N ILE A 137 -3.82 9.43 11.12
CA ILE A 137 -5.25 9.24 10.90
C ILE A 137 -5.63 7.87 11.44
N ILE A 138 -6.51 7.82 12.42
CA ILE A 138 -7.00 6.57 13.03
C ILE A 138 -8.35 6.23 12.40
N VAL A 139 -8.45 5.04 11.82
CA VAL A 139 -9.70 4.56 11.18
C VAL A 139 -10.51 3.73 12.19
N GLN A 140 -11.69 4.25 12.55
CA GLN A 140 -12.63 3.69 13.53
C GLN A 140 -13.92 3.26 12.85
N ASP A 141 -13.92 2.09 12.20
CA ASP A 141 -15.08 1.53 11.49
C ASP A 141 -15.68 2.47 10.42
N LYS A 142 -16.69 3.29 10.76
CA LYS A 142 -17.32 4.31 9.89
C LYS A 142 -16.95 5.75 10.28
N GLN A 143 -15.90 5.93 11.06
CA GLN A 143 -15.37 7.24 11.43
C GLN A 143 -13.87 7.26 11.19
N VAL A 144 -13.33 8.45 10.96
CA VAL A 144 -11.89 8.69 10.92
C VAL A 144 -11.57 9.78 11.92
N LYS A 145 -10.58 9.53 12.77
CA LYS A 145 -10.02 10.52 13.67
C LYS A 145 -8.73 11.04 13.05
N LEU A 146 -8.69 12.33 12.75
CA LEU A 146 -7.52 13.03 12.25
C LEU A 146 -6.84 13.75 13.40
N SER A 147 -5.56 13.49 13.62
CA SER A 147 -4.76 14.23 14.61
C SER A 147 -3.87 15.23 13.87
N LEU A 148 -4.10 16.51 14.12
CA LEU A 148 -3.35 17.60 13.51
C LEU A 148 -2.03 17.80 14.26
N LYS A 149 -1.02 18.35 13.58
CA LYS A 149 0.24 18.76 14.23
C LYS A 149 0.07 19.87 15.26
N THR A 150 -1.03 20.61 15.20
CA THR A 150 -1.42 21.60 16.21
C THR A 150 -1.90 20.96 17.52
N GLY A 151 -2.02 19.63 17.59
CA GLY A 151 -2.53 18.90 18.75
C GLY A 151 -4.05 18.73 18.79
N GLN A 152 -4.77 19.29 17.81
CA GLN A 152 -6.22 19.13 17.70
C GLN A 152 -6.56 17.75 17.12
N GLU A 153 -7.54 17.07 17.73
CA GLU A 153 -8.13 15.85 17.19
C GLU A 153 -9.52 16.15 16.62
N ILE A 154 -9.79 15.71 15.41
CA ILE A 154 -11.07 15.88 14.73
C ILE A 154 -11.58 14.52 14.30
N THR A 155 -12.76 14.13 14.78
CA THR A 155 -13.42 12.90 14.37
C THR A 155 -14.52 13.20 13.37
N VAL A 156 -14.44 12.59 12.19
CA VAL A 156 -15.40 12.78 11.10
C VAL A 156 -16.03 11.44 10.74
N PRO A 157 -17.37 11.33 10.75
CA PRO A 157 -18.05 10.15 10.26
C PRO A 157 -18.01 10.08 8.73
N TRP A 158 -17.98 8.87 8.18
CA TRP A 158 -18.00 8.65 6.75
C TRP A 158 -18.95 7.51 6.38
N ALA A 159 -19.54 7.60 5.19
CA ALA A 159 -20.44 6.60 4.66
C ALA A 159 -20.09 6.30 3.22
N TYR A 160 -20.29 5.06 2.79
CA TYR A 160 -20.19 4.70 1.39
C TYR A 160 -21.27 5.42 0.59
N GLN A 161 -20.91 5.91 -0.60
CA GLN A 161 -21.93 6.34 -1.55
C GLN A 161 -22.81 5.13 -1.91
N SER A 162 -24.13 5.34 -1.91
CA SER A 162 -25.08 4.30 -2.32
C SER A 162 -24.83 3.93 -3.78
N ARG A 163 -25.13 2.68 -4.16
CA ARG A 163 -24.97 2.23 -5.55
C ARG A 163 -25.71 3.14 -6.54
N SER A 164 -26.89 3.64 -6.17
CA SER A 164 -27.68 4.57 -6.99
C SER A 164 -27.04 5.96 -7.07
N ALA A 165 -26.44 6.46 -5.99
CA ALA A 165 -25.73 7.74 -5.98
C ALA A 165 -24.46 7.74 -6.84
N SER A 166 -23.83 6.57 -7.04
CA SER A 166 -22.66 6.43 -7.93
C SER A 166 -22.99 6.50 -9.44
N TRP A 167 -24.26 6.65 -9.83
CA TRP A 167 -24.66 6.81 -11.24
C TRP A 167 -24.73 8.29 -11.63
N THR A 168 -23.68 8.78 -12.28
CA THR A 168 -23.73 10.11 -12.91
C THR A 168 -24.80 10.15 -14.02
N PRO A 169 -25.36 11.32 -14.35
CA PRO A 169 -26.29 11.47 -15.47
C PRO A 169 -25.72 10.90 -16.77
N GLU A 170 -24.43 11.11 -17.02
CA GLU A 170 -23.71 10.58 -18.18
C GLU A 170 -23.65 9.05 -18.18
N MET A 171 -23.36 8.42 -17.03
CA MET A 171 -23.38 6.96 -16.91
C MET A 171 -24.78 6.39 -17.17
N ARG A 172 -25.84 7.06 -16.67
CA ARG A 172 -27.24 6.66 -16.91
C ARG A 172 -27.56 6.71 -18.40
N GLU A 173 -27.16 7.78 -19.07
CA GLU A 173 -27.40 7.93 -20.50
C GLU A 173 -26.62 6.89 -21.32
N LYS A 174 -25.36 6.64 -20.99
CA LYS A 174 -24.55 5.62 -21.67
C LYS A 174 -25.12 4.21 -21.50
N ALA A 175 -25.64 3.88 -20.32
CA ALA A 175 -26.33 2.61 -20.10
C ALA A 175 -27.65 2.53 -20.88
N ARG A 176 -28.43 3.62 -20.92
CA ARG A 176 -29.66 3.73 -21.72
C ARG A 176 -29.38 3.48 -23.21
N GLN A 177 -28.36 4.14 -23.76
CA GLN A 177 -27.94 3.95 -25.15
C GLN A 177 -27.49 2.51 -25.43
N LYS A 178 -26.76 1.88 -24.51
CA LYS A 178 -26.34 0.49 -24.65
C LYS A 178 -27.53 -0.48 -24.63
N ALA A 179 -28.53 -0.23 -23.78
CA ALA A 179 -29.76 -1.02 -23.74
C ALA A 179 -30.59 -0.87 -25.02
N MET A 180 -30.72 0.35 -25.57
CA MET A 180 -31.38 0.58 -26.86
C MET A 180 -30.66 -0.12 -28.01
N LYS A 181 -29.33 -0.03 -28.08
CA LYS A 181 -28.53 -0.76 -29.09
C LYS A 181 -28.73 -2.28 -28.99
N GLY A 182 -28.85 -2.82 -27.77
CA GLY A 182 -29.16 -4.23 -27.54
C GLY A 182 -30.55 -4.64 -28.05
N ARG A 183 -31.60 -3.84 -27.77
CA ARG A 183 -32.96 -4.09 -28.29
C ARG A 183 -33.00 -4.07 -29.81
N ASN A 184 -32.41 -3.04 -30.43
CA ASN A 184 -32.39 -2.90 -31.88
C ASN A 184 -31.62 -4.05 -32.56
N LYS A 185 -30.63 -4.65 -31.89
CA LYS A 185 -29.92 -5.82 -32.40
C LYS A 185 -30.81 -7.06 -32.35
N ASN A 186 -31.47 -7.32 -31.21
CA ASN A 186 -32.38 -8.45 -31.06
C ASN A 186 -33.59 -8.36 -32.02
N GLU A 187 -34.11 -7.16 -32.29
CA GLU A 187 -35.18 -6.96 -33.29
C GLU A 187 -34.73 -7.29 -34.71
N LYS A 188 -33.51 -6.90 -35.09
CA LYS A 188 -32.93 -7.26 -36.40
C LYS A 188 -32.68 -8.76 -36.55
N ASP A 189 -32.17 -9.39 -35.50
CA ASP A 189 -31.89 -10.83 -35.48
C ASP A 189 -33.20 -11.64 -35.55
N ASN A 190 -34.27 -11.17 -34.88
CA ASN A 190 -35.59 -11.79 -34.99
C ASN A 190 -36.23 -11.59 -36.37
N SER A 191 -36.11 -10.40 -37.00
CA SER A 191 -36.67 -10.16 -38.34
C SER A 191 -35.98 -10.96 -39.45
N ASN A 192 -34.72 -11.36 -39.26
CA ASN A 192 -33.99 -12.21 -40.19
C ASN A 192 -34.32 -13.71 -40.02
N THR A 193 -34.87 -14.11 -38.87
CA THR A 193 -35.25 -15.51 -38.60
C THR A 193 -36.65 -15.84 -39.14
N THR A 194 -37.54 -14.85 -39.29
CA THR A 194 -38.90 -15.04 -39.82
C THR A 194 -39.00 -15.02 -41.35
N ASN A 195 -37.93 -14.67 -42.07
CA ASN A 195 -37.91 -14.53 -43.53
C ASN A 195 -37.17 -15.67 -44.28
N ASN A 196 -36.91 -16.80 -43.61
CA ASN A 196 -36.33 -18.02 -44.21
C ASN A 196 -37.23 -19.23 -43.99
#